data_AF-A0A428HHP1-F1
#
_entry.id   AF-A0A428HHP1-F1
#
_cell.length_a   1.000
_cell.length_b   1.000
_cell.length_c   1.000
_cell.angle_alpha   90.00
_cell.angle_beta   90.00
_cell.angle_gamma   90.00
#
_symmetry.space_group_name_H-M   'P 1'
#
loop_
_entity.id
_entity.type
_entity.pdbx_description
1 polymer ?
#
loop_
_entity_poly.entity_id
_entity_poly.type
_entity_poly.pdbx_seq_one_letter_code
_entity_poly.pdbx_strand_id
1 'polypeptide(L)'
;MKVEIKQYCLELQALGWSQAALDKVFLAEMASLPHESARQGLFEEAFIFGSPLFQKIWSFECRVAQPHQAEKLLELAMFYMDMPDELSGEAAEITHLLSRIHPDLSPHAPLWRQFSQTIRQVFSPADFIADSGNQRLKGQLHQFRYVISSQQAQWVRQHFRKPGMTDGQALLAYFQAHPDLDCQLWESSRLHNKAFVNKGKVTYPDQQPYQANIKILHRFHTEFILDREGRFLNLLDPESSSQNGLVNGASFNYGKKPSLFNHSSHYYYDVKSPAQWDPRFRRLVIRNDGQAFKAPQNNRGSAGYHTARSCYAIEGKSAKSQVDAQVKYFEKSLVKKLKGQAYLKYLWNKVKNKYLRL
;
A
#
# COMPACT_ATOMS: atom_id res chain seq x y z
N MET A 1 -21.63 10.10 32.74
CA MET A 1 -20.19 10.03 33.08
C MET A 1 -19.71 8.65 33.57
N LYS A 2 -19.68 8.29 34.88
CA LYS A 2 -19.04 6.99 35.28
C LYS A 2 -19.73 5.74 34.71
N VAL A 3 -21.07 5.75 34.65
CA VAL A 3 -21.87 4.64 34.09
C VAL A 3 -21.71 4.54 32.57
N GLU A 4 -21.80 5.67 31.88
CA GLU A 4 -21.59 5.82 30.44
C GLU A 4 -20.18 5.38 29.99
N ILE A 5 -19.12 5.87 30.62
CA ILE A 5 -17.74 5.48 30.30
C ILE A 5 -17.54 3.97 30.53
N LYS A 6 -18.15 3.41 31.58
CA LYS A 6 -18.13 1.97 31.83
C LYS A 6 -18.82 1.21 30.68
N GLN A 7 -19.94 1.72 30.18
CA GLN A 7 -20.66 1.14 29.05
C GLN A 7 -19.81 1.14 27.78
N TYR A 8 -19.15 2.27 27.46
CA TYR A 8 -18.21 2.35 26.34
C TYR A 8 -17.06 1.34 26.45
N CYS A 9 -16.48 1.19 27.64
CA CYS A 9 -15.43 0.18 27.85
C CYS A 9 -15.96 -1.24 27.61
N LEU A 10 -17.17 -1.57 28.10
CA LEU A 10 -17.77 -2.89 27.89
C LEU A 10 -18.01 -3.17 26.40
N GLU A 11 -18.45 -2.17 25.64
CA GLU A 11 -18.66 -2.30 24.20
C GLU A 11 -17.34 -2.50 23.45
N LEU A 12 -16.32 -1.69 23.73
CA LEU A 12 -15.00 -1.86 23.11
C LEU A 12 -14.34 -3.20 23.50
N GLN A 13 -14.55 -3.65 24.73
CA GLN A 13 -14.06 -4.96 25.19
C GLN A 13 -14.79 -6.10 24.49
N ALA A 14 -16.10 -5.98 24.27
CA ALA A 14 -16.89 -6.96 23.52
C ALA A 14 -16.45 -7.08 22.05
N LEU A 15 -15.94 -5.99 21.46
CA LEU A 15 -15.33 -6.02 20.12
C LEU A 15 -13.96 -6.68 20.09
N GLY A 16 -13.28 -6.81 21.24
CA GLY A 16 -12.00 -7.50 21.36
C GLY A 16 -10.83 -6.64 21.81
N TRP A 17 -11.03 -5.37 22.18
CA TRP A 17 -9.99 -4.58 22.82
C TRP A 17 -9.68 -5.09 24.22
N SER A 18 -8.40 -5.14 24.61
CA SER A 18 -8.03 -5.61 25.94
C SER A 18 -8.35 -4.59 27.02
N GLN A 19 -8.65 -5.07 28.22
CA GLN A 19 -8.84 -4.21 29.39
C GLN A 19 -7.63 -3.28 29.60
N ALA A 20 -6.41 -3.75 29.35
CA ALA A 20 -5.20 -2.96 29.55
C ALA A 20 -5.12 -1.76 28.60
N ALA A 21 -5.51 -1.92 27.33
CA ALA A 21 -5.55 -0.80 26.39
C ALA A 21 -6.67 0.18 26.72
N LEU A 22 -7.83 -0.32 27.17
CA LEU A 22 -8.92 0.54 27.61
C LEU A 22 -8.52 1.37 28.84
N ASP A 23 -7.90 0.73 29.84
CA ASP A 23 -7.48 1.40 31.08
C ASP A 23 -6.37 2.42 30.86
N LYS A 24 -5.40 2.11 29.99
CA LYS A 24 -4.19 2.93 29.81
C LYS A 24 -4.32 3.98 28.72
N VAL A 25 -5.15 3.73 27.71
CA VAL A 25 -5.30 4.62 26.56
C VAL A 25 -6.69 5.25 26.54
N PHE A 26 -7.73 4.45 26.38
CA PHE A 26 -9.09 4.97 26.18
C PHE A 26 -9.55 5.84 27.35
N LEU A 27 -9.43 5.35 28.59
CA LEU A 27 -9.82 6.12 29.78
C LEU A 27 -9.00 7.40 29.96
N ALA A 28 -7.71 7.39 29.59
CA ALA A 28 -6.87 8.58 29.68
C ALA A 28 -7.29 9.66 28.67
N GLU A 29 -7.60 9.27 27.44
CA GLU A 29 -8.13 10.17 26.41
C GLU A 29 -9.51 10.71 26.80
N MET A 30 -10.41 9.84 27.28
CA MET A 30 -11.75 10.22 27.76
C MET A 30 -11.71 11.19 28.93
N ALA A 31 -10.75 11.03 29.87
CA ALA A 31 -10.60 11.91 31.02
C ALA A 31 -10.11 13.32 30.65
N SER A 32 -9.48 13.49 29.48
CA SER A 32 -9.00 14.78 28.98
C SER A 32 -10.11 15.65 28.38
N LEU A 33 -11.32 15.10 28.19
CA LEU A 33 -12.42 15.76 27.52
C LEU A 33 -13.44 16.36 28.51
N PRO A 34 -13.78 17.66 28.39
CA PRO A 34 -14.60 18.36 29.38
C PRO A 34 -16.11 18.13 29.25
N HIS A 35 -16.60 17.67 28.09
CA HIS A 35 -18.03 17.58 27.77
C HIS A 35 -18.45 16.21 27.23
N GLU A 36 -19.73 15.88 27.38
CA GLU A 36 -20.32 14.60 26.94
C GLU A 36 -20.25 14.38 25.43
N SER A 37 -20.62 15.39 24.63
CA SER A 37 -20.56 15.31 23.16
C SER A 37 -19.15 15.01 22.63
N ALA A 38 -18.12 15.61 23.24
CA ALA A 38 -16.74 15.33 22.88
C ALA A 38 -16.33 13.88 23.19
N ARG A 39 -16.81 13.34 24.32
CA ARG A 39 -16.57 11.95 24.73
C ARG A 39 -17.29 10.95 23.84
N GLN A 40 -18.51 11.26 23.44
CA GLN A 40 -19.23 10.46 22.45
C GLN A 40 -18.49 10.45 21.10
N GLY A 41 -18.05 11.60 20.61
CA GLY A 41 -17.27 11.67 19.36
C GLY A 41 -15.97 10.86 19.44
N LEU A 42 -15.25 10.93 20.57
CA LEU A 42 -14.07 10.12 20.80
C LEU A 42 -14.40 8.62 20.84
N PHE A 43 -15.53 8.22 21.43
CA PHE A 43 -15.99 6.84 21.43
C PHE A 43 -16.31 6.37 20.01
N GLU A 44 -17.00 7.17 19.21
CA GLU A 44 -17.31 6.89 17.80
C GLU A 44 -16.02 6.72 16.96
N GLU A 45 -14.99 7.52 17.22
CA GLU A 45 -13.67 7.36 16.56
C GLU A 45 -13.09 5.95 16.76
N ALA A 46 -13.33 5.28 17.89
CA ALA A 46 -12.80 3.94 18.15
C ALA A 46 -13.25 2.89 17.12
N PHE A 47 -14.38 3.13 16.45
CA PHE A 47 -14.99 2.24 15.45
C PHE A 47 -14.53 2.54 14.01
N ILE A 48 -13.76 3.60 13.81
CA ILE A 48 -13.25 3.99 12.50
C ILE A 48 -11.80 3.52 12.37
N PHE A 49 -11.52 2.68 11.38
CA PHE A 49 -10.18 2.17 11.17
C PHE A 49 -9.20 3.31 10.90
N GLY A 50 -8.18 3.42 11.75
CA GLY A 50 -7.15 4.43 11.60
C GLY A 50 -7.50 5.82 12.11
N SER A 51 -8.61 5.99 12.84
CA SER A 51 -8.83 7.23 13.60
C SER A 51 -7.70 7.50 14.60
N PRO A 52 -7.54 8.75 15.10
CA PRO A 52 -6.55 9.06 16.12
C PRO A 52 -6.64 8.14 17.35
N LEU A 53 -7.84 7.90 17.89
CA LEU A 53 -8.00 6.98 19.01
C LEU A 53 -7.67 5.54 18.63
N PHE A 54 -8.18 5.03 17.50
CA PHE A 54 -7.88 3.68 17.02
C PHE A 54 -6.36 3.45 16.92
N GLN A 55 -5.64 4.43 16.35
CA GLN A 55 -4.18 4.36 16.21
C GLN A 55 -3.46 4.29 17.57
N LYS A 56 -3.94 5.02 18.59
CA LYS A 56 -3.36 4.99 19.95
C LYS A 56 -3.61 3.64 20.63
N ILE A 57 -4.83 3.12 20.57
CA ILE A 57 -5.19 1.82 21.15
C ILE A 57 -4.43 0.70 20.43
N TRP A 58 -4.44 0.67 19.09
CA TRP A 58 -3.65 -0.26 18.28
C TRP A 58 -2.17 -0.23 18.64
N SER A 59 -1.59 0.97 18.74
CA SER A 59 -0.18 1.18 19.08
C SER A 59 0.20 0.63 20.45
N PHE A 60 -0.74 0.58 21.39
CA PHE A 60 -0.54 -0.01 22.70
C PHE A 60 -0.60 -1.55 22.62
N GLU A 61 -1.67 -2.07 22.03
CA GLU A 61 -1.94 -3.51 21.93
C GLU A 61 -0.85 -4.26 21.16
N CYS A 62 -0.47 -3.75 19.98
CA CYS A 62 0.44 -4.47 19.09
C CYS A 62 1.88 -4.62 19.62
N ARG A 63 2.25 -3.88 20.68
CA ARG A 63 3.62 -3.90 21.25
C ARG A 63 3.90 -5.16 22.05
N VAL A 64 2.90 -5.66 22.76
CA VAL A 64 3.03 -6.78 23.72
C VAL A 64 2.23 -8.01 23.29
N ALA A 65 1.49 -7.90 22.18
CA ALA A 65 0.66 -8.97 21.66
C ALA A 65 1.48 -10.24 21.36
N GLN A 66 1.08 -11.34 21.98
CA GLN A 66 1.49 -12.68 21.59
C GLN A 66 0.84 -13.06 20.25
N PRO A 67 1.35 -14.06 19.50
CA PRO A 67 0.82 -14.40 18.17
C PRO A 67 -0.71 -14.54 18.10
N HIS A 68 -1.33 -15.23 19.06
CA HIS A 68 -2.80 -15.38 19.13
C HIS A 68 -3.54 -14.06 19.34
N GLN A 69 -2.99 -13.15 20.16
CA GLN A 69 -3.58 -11.83 20.38
C GLN A 69 -3.40 -10.95 19.14
N ALA A 70 -2.23 -11.03 18.49
CA ALA A 70 -1.97 -10.33 17.24
C ALA A 70 -2.92 -10.81 16.12
N GLU A 71 -3.29 -12.10 16.09
CA GLU A 71 -4.26 -12.64 15.14
C GLU A 71 -5.64 -12.01 15.36
N LYS A 72 -6.11 -11.99 16.61
CA LYS A 72 -7.37 -11.33 16.97
C LYS A 72 -7.40 -9.83 16.63
N LEU A 73 -6.28 -9.12 16.78
CA LEU A 73 -6.19 -7.72 16.36
C LEU A 73 -6.36 -7.56 14.85
N LEU A 74 -5.81 -8.48 14.05
CA LEU A 74 -5.99 -8.46 12.60
C LEU A 74 -7.42 -8.83 12.21
N GLU A 75 -8.06 -9.78 12.89
CA GLU A 75 -9.48 -10.11 12.71
C GLU A 75 -10.36 -8.89 13.03
N LEU A 76 -10.09 -8.19 14.14
CA LEU A 76 -10.78 -6.96 14.52
C LEU A 76 -10.60 -5.86 13.45
N ALA A 77 -9.39 -5.72 12.88
CA ALA A 77 -9.17 -4.80 11.78
C ALA A 77 -9.99 -5.16 10.54
N MET A 78 -10.06 -6.44 10.15
CA MET A 78 -10.88 -6.89 9.02
C MET A 78 -12.37 -6.69 9.29
N PHE A 79 -12.81 -6.87 10.54
CA PHE A 79 -14.17 -6.58 10.98
C PHE A 79 -14.53 -5.09 10.86
N TYR A 80 -13.69 -4.18 11.36
CA TYR A 80 -13.95 -2.74 11.23
C TYR A 80 -13.97 -2.25 9.78
N MET A 81 -13.11 -2.85 8.96
CA MET A 81 -13.07 -2.60 7.53
C MET A 81 -14.24 -3.20 6.77
N ASP A 82 -15.04 -4.08 7.39
CA ASP A 82 -16.07 -4.88 6.73
C ASP A 82 -15.51 -5.61 5.49
N MET A 83 -14.32 -6.20 5.65
CA MET A 83 -13.61 -6.84 4.54
C MET A 83 -14.34 -8.09 4.08
N PRO A 84 -14.69 -8.22 2.78
CA PRO A 84 -15.25 -9.45 2.26
C PRO A 84 -14.20 -10.55 2.17
N ASP A 85 -14.64 -11.79 2.06
CA ASP A 85 -13.73 -12.94 1.88
C ASP A 85 -12.99 -12.86 0.52
N GLU A 86 -13.67 -12.34 -0.50
CA GLU A 86 -13.09 -12.03 -1.81
C GLU A 86 -13.64 -10.69 -2.32
N LEU A 87 -12.75 -9.79 -2.74
CA LEU A 87 -13.10 -8.52 -3.34
C LEU A 87 -13.76 -8.74 -4.70
N SER A 88 -14.85 -8.02 -4.96
CA SER A 88 -15.55 -8.04 -6.25
C SER A 88 -14.89 -7.11 -7.27
N GLY A 89 -14.30 -6.00 -6.80
CA GLY A 89 -13.80 -4.93 -7.67
C GLY A 89 -14.89 -3.95 -8.15
N GLU A 90 -16.12 -4.09 -7.64
CA GLU A 90 -17.23 -3.20 -7.96
C GLU A 90 -17.07 -1.81 -7.33
N ALA A 91 -17.47 -0.77 -8.05
CA ALA A 91 -17.30 0.63 -7.60
C ALA A 91 -17.99 0.92 -6.25
N ALA A 92 -19.14 0.29 -5.99
CA ALA A 92 -19.86 0.42 -4.72
C ALA A 92 -19.08 -0.21 -3.55
N GLU A 93 -18.50 -1.40 -3.74
CA GLU A 93 -17.64 -2.06 -2.74
C GLU A 93 -16.40 -1.21 -2.46
N ILE A 94 -15.74 -0.71 -3.51
CA ILE A 94 -14.55 0.16 -3.38
C ILE A 94 -14.89 1.41 -2.55
N THR A 95 -15.99 2.08 -2.88
CA THR A 95 -16.44 3.29 -2.17
C THR A 95 -16.74 2.99 -0.70
N HIS A 96 -17.45 1.89 -0.43
CA HIS A 96 -17.76 1.43 0.92
C HIS A 96 -16.48 1.17 1.72
N LEU A 97 -15.57 0.34 1.21
CA LEU A 97 -14.31 -0.01 1.90
C LEU A 97 -13.46 1.23 2.20
N LEU A 98 -13.34 2.17 1.25
CA LEU A 98 -12.58 3.40 1.49
C LEU A 98 -13.23 4.30 2.54
N SER A 99 -14.57 4.32 2.63
CA SER A 99 -15.30 5.09 3.65
C SER A 99 -15.08 4.58 5.09
N ARG A 100 -14.62 3.33 5.25
CA ARG A 100 -14.31 2.72 6.56
C ARG A 100 -12.98 3.17 7.14
N ILE A 101 -12.11 3.80 6.33
CA ILE A 101 -10.81 4.30 6.76
C ILE A 101 -10.93 5.78 7.08
N HIS A 102 -10.36 6.19 8.22
CA HIS A 102 -10.34 7.60 8.60
C HIS A 102 -9.68 8.46 7.50
N PRO A 103 -10.33 9.56 7.05
CA PRO A 103 -9.86 10.34 5.90
C PRO A 103 -8.47 10.97 6.10
N ASP A 104 -8.10 11.29 7.35
CA ASP A 104 -6.80 11.87 7.66
C ASP A 104 -5.68 10.84 7.93
N LEU A 105 -5.95 9.53 7.75
CA LEU A 105 -4.92 8.51 7.92
C LEU A 105 -3.88 8.60 6.78
N SER A 106 -2.80 9.32 7.04
CA SER A 106 -1.79 9.62 6.02
C SER A 106 -0.97 8.39 5.60
N PRO A 107 -0.41 8.35 4.38
CA PRO A 107 0.47 7.27 3.92
C PRO A 107 1.74 7.09 4.75
N HIS A 108 2.13 8.08 5.56
CA HIS A 108 3.30 8.04 6.44
C HIS A 108 2.94 7.83 7.92
N ALA A 109 1.68 7.53 8.23
CA ALA A 109 1.24 7.22 9.58
C ALA A 109 2.01 5.99 10.16
N PRO A 110 2.42 6.01 11.44
CA PRO A 110 3.07 4.87 12.08
C PRO A 110 2.25 3.58 12.07
N LEU A 111 0.91 3.70 12.04
CA LEU A 111 -0.04 2.58 12.00
C LEU A 111 0.32 1.57 10.93
N TRP A 112 0.64 2.01 9.71
CA TRP A 112 0.92 1.11 8.58
C TRP A 112 2.11 0.18 8.85
N ARG A 113 3.15 0.72 9.48
CA ARG A 113 4.31 -0.09 9.89
C ARG A 113 3.92 -1.08 10.97
N GLN A 114 3.15 -0.63 11.98
CA GLN A 114 2.68 -1.50 13.06
C GLN A 114 1.79 -2.62 12.52
N PHE A 115 0.84 -2.31 11.64
CA PHE A 115 -0.03 -3.29 10.99
C PHE A 115 0.77 -4.36 10.25
N SER A 116 1.77 -3.97 9.46
CA SER A 116 2.69 -4.92 8.82
C SER A 116 3.48 -5.77 9.83
N GLN A 117 3.84 -5.20 10.99
CA GLN A 117 4.54 -5.92 12.06
C GLN A 117 3.62 -6.95 12.71
N THR A 118 2.36 -6.60 12.98
CA THR A 118 1.34 -7.50 13.53
C THR A 118 1.12 -8.70 12.63
N ILE A 119 0.98 -8.51 11.31
CA ILE A 119 0.86 -9.64 10.36
C ILE A 119 2.02 -10.62 10.49
N ARG A 120 3.25 -10.09 10.60
CA ARG A 120 4.46 -10.91 10.73
C ARG A 120 4.66 -11.53 12.12
N GLN A 121 3.92 -11.09 13.13
CA GLN A 121 3.89 -11.74 14.45
C GLN A 121 2.99 -12.98 14.43
N VAL A 122 1.94 -12.96 13.62
CA VAL A 122 0.96 -14.04 13.50
C VAL A 122 1.44 -15.10 12.51
N PHE A 123 1.72 -14.68 11.29
CA PHE A 123 2.09 -15.59 10.21
C PHE A 123 3.59 -15.51 10.01
N SER A 124 4.24 -16.66 9.82
CA SER A 124 5.60 -16.69 9.28
C SER A 124 5.56 -16.50 7.75
N PRO A 125 6.67 -16.15 7.08
CA PRO A 125 6.66 -15.96 5.63
C PRO A 125 6.12 -17.19 4.87
N ALA A 126 6.56 -18.40 5.23
CA ALA A 126 6.08 -19.61 4.58
C ALA A 126 4.61 -19.92 4.92
N ASP A 127 4.22 -19.69 6.17
CA ASP A 127 2.85 -19.94 6.61
C ASP A 127 1.83 -19.02 5.94
N PHE A 128 2.15 -17.74 5.69
CA PHE A 128 1.21 -16.78 5.08
C PHE A 128 0.66 -17.22 3.71
N ILE A 129 1.37 -18.09 2.99
CA ILE A 129 0.96 -18.63 1.70
C ILE A 129 0.69 -20.15 1.73
N ALA A 130 0.75 -20.75 2.91
CA ALA A 130 0.47 -22.17 3.08
C ALA A 130 -1.04 -22.42 3.19
N ASP A 131 -1.48 -23.60 2.75
CA ASP A 131 -2.86 -24.07 2.81
C ASP A 131 -3.26 -24.54 4.23
N SER A 132 -2.74 -23.89 5.28
CA SER A 132 -2.95 -24.22 6.70
C SER A 132 -3.30 -22.99 7.54
N GLY A 133 -3.89 -23.19 8.72
CA GLY A 133 -4.27 -22.09 9.62
C GLY A 133 -5.44 -21.27 9.09
N ASN A 134 -5.55 -20.00 9.53
CA ASN A 134 -6.68 -19.13 9.22
C ASN A 134 -6.66 -18.61 7.77
N GLN A 135 -7.12 -19.45 6.84
CA GLN A 135 -7.11 -19.18 5.40
C GLN A 135 -7.93 -17.94 5.03
N ARG A 136 -9.08 -17.76 5.69
CA ARG A 136 -9.97 -16.60 5.49
C ARG A 136 -9.23 -15.30 5.80
N LEU A 137 -8.61 -15.22 6.97
CA LEU A 137 -7.86 -14.04 7.39
C LEU A 137 -6.65 -13.76 6.48
N LYS A 138 -5.90 -14.79 6.06
CA LYS A 138 -4.78 -14.64 5.11
C LYS A 138 -5.25 -14.03 3.78
N GLY A 139 -6.37 -14.54 3.23
CA GLY A 139 -6.99 -14.02 2.02
C GLY A 139 -7.47 -12.58 2.15
N GLN A 140 -8.17 -12.25 3.24
CA GLN A 140 -8.61 -10.88 3.54
C GLN A 140 -7.43 -9.92 3.68
N LEU A 141 -6.40 -10.29 4.46
CA LEU A 141 -5.23 -9.44 4.68
C LEU A 141 -4.45 -9.19 3.39
N HIS A 142 -4.27 -10.21 2.54
CA HIS A 142 -3.62 -10.00 1.24
C HIS A 142 -4.42 -9.01 0.39
N GLN A 143 -5.73 -9.20 0.29
CA GLN A 143 -6.60 -8.33 -0.51
C GLN A 143 -6.68 -6.91 0.05
N PHE A 144 -6.63 -6.76 1.37
CA PHE A 144 -6.60 -5.46 2.04
C PHE A 144 -5.39 -4.61 1.64
N ARG A 145 -4.29 -5.20 1.16
CA ARG A 145 -3.14 -4.46 0.60
C ARG A 145 -3.54 -3.54 -0.56
N TYR A 146 -4.54 -3.93 -1.35
CA TYR A 146 -5.07 -3.13 -2.45
C TYR A 146 -5.95 -1.98 -1.96
N VAL A 147 -6.72 -2.21 -0.89
CA VAL A 147 -7.51 -1.17 -0.24
C VAL A 147 -6.59 -0.11 0.37
N ILE A 148 -5.55 -0.52 1.11
CA ILE A 148 -4.54 0.39 1.66
C ILE A 148 -3.90 1.24 0.55
N SER A 149 -3.41 0.62 -0.53
CA SER A 149 -2.80 1.37 -1.64
C SER A 149 -3.76 2.37 -2.27
N SER A 150 -5.04 2.02 -2.40
CA SER A 150 -6.05 2.89 -3.01
C SER A 150 -6.42 4.05 -2.09
N GLN A 151 -6.53 3.79 -0.79
CA GLN A 151 -6.69 4.82 0.24
C GLN A 151 -5.50 5.79 0.24
N GLN A 152 -4.27 5.29 0.14
CA GLN A 152 -3.07 6.15 0.16
C GLN A 152 -2.98 7.03 -1.10
N ALA A 153 -3.33 6.49 -2.27
CA ALA A 153 -3.44 7.27 -3.50
C ALA A 153 -4.52 8.35 -3.37
N GLN A 154 -5.69 8.01 -2.83
CA GLN A 154 -6.77 8.95 -2.60
C GLN A 154 -6.41 10.04 -1.58
N TRP A 155 -5.74 9.68 -0.49
CA TRP A 155 -5.26 10.65 0.48
C TRP A 155 -4.35 11.69 -0.17
N VAL A 156 -3.41 11.26 -1.03
CA VAL A 156 -2.53 12.18 -1.78
C VAL A 156 -3.36 13.08 -2.71
N ARG A 157 -4.35 12.53 -3.41
CA ARG A 157 -5.22 13.32 -4.29
C ARG A 157 -5.97 14.39 -3.52
N GLN A 158 -6.62 14.03 -2.42
CA GLN A 158 -7.44 14.93 -1.61
C GLN A 158 -6.61 16.06 -0.97
N HIS A 159 -5.38 15.78 -0.54
CA HIS A 159 -4.57 16.75 0.20
C HIS A 159 -3.62 17.57 -0.68
N PHE A 160 -3.23 17.08 -1.86
CA PHE A 160 -2.18 17.69 -2.68
C PHE A 160 -2.57 17.98 -4.14
N ARG A 161 -3.60 17.34 -4.70
CA ARG A 161 -3.98 17.54 -6.11
C ARG A 161 -4.79 18.82 -6.25
N LYS A 162 -4.30 19.73 -7.10
CA LYS A 162 -5.03 20.94 -7.51
C LYS A 162 -5.67 20.72 -8.89
N PRO A 163 -6.67 21.54 -9.29
CA PRO A 163 -7.23 21.48 -10.63
C PRO A 163 -6.14 21.50 -11.71
N GLY A 164 -6.24 20.58 -12.67
CA GLY A 164 -5.26 20.41 -13.75
C GLY A 164 -3.97 19.67 -13.38
N MET A 165 -3.79 19.24 -12.11
CA MET A 165 -2.64 18.41 -11.74
C MET A 165 -2.86 16.94 -12.08
N THR A 166 -1.81 16.28 -12.55
CA THR A 166 -1.76 14.81 -12.59
C THR A 166 -1.54 14.24 -11.18
N ASP A 167 -1.84 12.97 -10.99
CA ASP A 167 -1.57 12.28 -9.72
C ASP A 167 -0.08 12.31 -9.36
N GLY A 168 0.80 12.17 -10.36
CA GLY A 168 2.24 12.30 -10.19
C GLY A 168 2.66 13.69 -9.70
N GLN A 169 1.98 14.76 -10.14
CA GLN A 169 2.23 16.10 -9.63
C GLN A 169 1.73 16.29 -8.19
N ALA A 170 0.60 15.68 -7.83
CA ALA A 170 0.12 15.64 -6.45
C ALA A 170 1.10 14.87 -5.54
N LEU A 171 1.60 13.71 -6.01
CA LEU A 171 2.59 12.91 -5.29
C LEU A 171 3.91 13.65 -5.11
N LEU A 172 4.36 14.40 -6.13
CA LEU A 172 5.52 15.28 -6.00
C LEU A 172 5.30 16.34 -4.91
N ALA A 173 4.14 17.00 -4.89
CA ALA A 173 3.82 18.00 -3.88
C ALA A 173 3.78 17.38 -2.47
N TYR A 174 3.27 16.16 -2.32
CA TYR A 174 3.29 15.41 -1.07
C TYR A 174 4.71 15.21 -0.53
N PHE A 175 5.64 14.69 -1.35
CA PHE A 175 7.04 14.51 -0.93
C PHE A 175 7.79 15.83 -0.73
N GLN A 176 7.43 16.88 -1.47
CA GLN A 176 8.00 18.22 -1.27
C GLN A 176 7.58 18.85 0.06
N ALA A 177 6.34 18.61 0.49
CA ALA A 177 5.85 19.06 1.79
C ALA A 177 6.44 18.27 2.97
N HIS A 178 6.95 17.06 2.71
CA HIS A 178 7.51 16.18 3.73
C HIS A 178 8.91 15.69 3.35
N PRO A 179 9.92 16.58 3.30
CA PRO A 179 11.29 16.24 2.87
C PRO A 179 12.01 15.22 3.77
N ASP A 180 11.46 14.99 4.97
CA ASP A 180 11.97 14.03 5.94
C ASP A 180 11.56 12.59 5.60
N LEU A 181 10.54 12.42 4.75
CA LEU A 181 10.12 11.12 4.25
C LEU A 181 11.11 10.62 3.19
N ASP A 182 11.33 9.32 3.17
CA ASP A 182 12.04 8.67 2.08
C ASP A 182 11.13 8.55 0.85
N CYS A 183 11.67 8.96 -0.29
CA CYS A 183 11.10 8.76 -1.62
C CYS A 183 12.07 7.87 -2.40
N GLN A 184 11.83 6.55 -2.39
CA GLN A 184 12.71 5.57 -3.00
C GLN A 184 12.34 5.37 -4.47
N LEU A 185 13.26 5.76 -5.36
CA LEU A 185 13.07 5.73 -6.82
C LEU A 185 13.96 4.70 -7.54
N TRP A 186 14.76 3.93 -6.80
CA TRP A 186 15.76 3.02 -7.35
C TRP A 186 15.31 1.56 -7.37
N GLU A 187 14.16 1.24 -6.75
CA GLU A 187 13.59 -0.09 -6.78
C GLU A 187 12.98 -0.38 -8.16
N SER A 188 13.15 -1.61 -8.64
CA SER A 188 12.74 -1.96 -9.99
C SER A 188 11.22 -2.00 -10.14
N SER A 189 10.67 -1.26 -11.10
CA SER A 189 9.25 -1.33 -11.49
C SER A 189 8.95 -2.40 -12.56
N ARG A 190 9.91 -3.28 -12.88
CA ARG A 190 9.79 -4.29 -13.95
C ARG A 190 8.50 -5.11 -13.88
N LEU A 191 8.10 -5.53 -12.67
CA LEU A 191 6.90 -6.35 -12.46
C LEU A 191 5.59 -5.56 -12.64
N HIS A 192 5.66 -4.23 -12.67
CA HIS A 192 4.55 -3.32 -12.95
C HIS A 192 4.55 -2.84 -14.41
N ASN A 193 5.31 -3.49 -15.30
CA ASN A 193 5.35 -3.18 -16.73
C ASN A 193 4.86 -4.37 -17.57
N LYS A 194 3.79 -5.03 -17.13
CA LYS A 194 3.24 -6.20 -17.83
C LYS A 194 2.46 -5.78 -19.07
N ALA A 195 2.67 -6.51 -20.16
CA ALA A 195 1.95 -6.37 -21.40
C ALA A 195 1.55 -7.75 -21.95
N PHE A 196 0.59 -7.78 -22.88
CA PHE A 196 0.31 -8.99 -23.63
C PHE A 196 1.39 -9.18 -24.70
N VAL A 197 1.94 -10.39 -24.81
CA VAL A 197 2.99 -10.72 -25.78
C VAL A 197 2.60 -11.95 -26.58
N ASN A 198 2.43 -11.78 -27.89
CA ASN A 198 2.12 -12.86 -28.83
C ASN A 198 3.14 -12.89 -29.97
N LYS A 199 3.89 -13.98 -30.10
CA LYS A 199 4.91 -14.17 -31.16
C LYS A 199 5.83 -12.94 -31.33
N GLY A 200 6.22 -12.31 -30.22
CA GLY A 200 7.08 -11.12 -30.21
C GLY A 200 6.36 -9.77 -30.43
N LYS A 201 5.07 -9.76 -30.79
CA LYS A 201 4.23 -8.55 -30.82
C LYS A 201 3.74 -8.24 -29.41
N VAL A 202 3.92 -6.99 -28.98
CA VAL A 202 3.46 -6.51 -27.67
C VAL A 202 2.20 -5.67 -27.83
N THR A 203 1.20 -5.92 -26.97
CA THR A 203 0.02 -5.07 -26.79
C THR A 203 -0.03 -4.65 -25.35
N TYR A 204 0.09 -3.35 -25.10
CA TYR A 204 0.07 -2.81 -23.75
C TYR A 204 -1.38 -2.66 -23.25
N PRO A 205 -1.59 -2.73 -21.92
CA PRO A 205 -2.88 -2.43 -21.34
C PRO A 205 -3.44 -1.09 -21.84
N ASP A 206 -4.76 -1.00 -21.96
CA ASP A 206 -5.46 0.21 -22.42
C ASP A 206 -5.04 0.67 -23.83
N GLN A 207 -4.53 -0.25 -24.65
CA GLN A 207 -4.06 -0.02 -26.02
C GLN A 207 -2.99 1.07 -26.14
N GLN A 208 -2.23 1.30 -25.06
CA GLN A 208 -1.15 2.28 -25.07
C GLN A 208 -0.06 1.90 -26.09
N PRO A 209 0.60 2.88 -26.72
CA PRO A 209 1.67 2.60 -27.69
C PRO A 209 2.88 1.96 -26.99
N TYR A 210 3.11 2.33 -25.73
CA TYR A 210 4.07 1.69 -24.84
C TYR A 210 3.77 1.96 -23.37
N GLN A 211 4.49 1.25 -22.50
CA GLN A 211 4.37 1.40 -21.05
C GLN A 211 5.73 1.70 -20.42
N ALA A 212 5.73 2.64 -19.48
CA ALA A 212 6.90 3.05 -18.72
C ALA A 212 6.49 3.38 -17.27
N ASN A 213 5.83 2.42 -16.62
CA ASN A 213 5.36 2.60 -15.26
C ASN A 213 6.55 2.70 -14.30
N ILE A 214 6.50 3.69 -13.41
CA ILE A 214 7.51 3.90 -12.37
C ILE A 214 6.97 3.48 -11.00
N LYS A 215 7.88 3.00 -10.16
CA LYS A 215 7.60 2.60 -8.78
C LYS A 215 8.25 3.60 -7.84
N ILE A 216 7.46 4.12 -6.91
CA ILE A 216 7.90 5.00 -5.84
C ILE A 216 7.56 4.32 -4.52
N LEU A 217 8.58 4.05 -3.70
CA LEU A 217 8.38 3.45 -2.39
C LEU A 217 8.61 4.47 -1.28
N HIS A 218 7.79 4.38 -0.25
CA HIS A 218 7.92 5.11 1.00
C HIS A 218 7.98 4.12 2.17
N ARG A 219 9.05 4.21 2.98
CA ARG A 219 9.34 3.30 4.12
C ARG A 219 9.26 1.81 3.78
N PHE A 220 9.55 1.45 2.53
CA PHE A 220 9.39 0.10 1.97
C PHE A 220 7.95 -0.46 1.92
N HIS A 221 7.05 0.01 2.78
CA HIS A 221 5.70 -0.49 2.93
C HIS A 221 4.70 0.14 1.94
N THR A 222 4.74 1.46 1.79
CA THR A 222 3.85 2.18 0.89
C THR A 222 4.42 2.19 -0.51
N GLU A 223 3.67 1.69 -1.48
CA GLU A 223 4.01 1.66 -2.89
C GLU A 223 3.04 2.52 -3.68
N PHE A 224 3.59 3.44 -4.47
CA PHE A 224 2.86 4.14 -5.52
C PHE A 224 3.42 3.69 -6.86
N ILE A 225 2.52 3.36 -7.78
CA ILE A 225 2.85 3.12 -9.18
C ILE A 225 2.21 4.22 -10.00
N LEU A 226 3.03 4.89 -10.82
CA LEU A 226 2.55 5.87 -11.79
C LEU A 226 2.73 5.31 -13.20
N ASP A 227 1.74 5.52 -14.06
CA ASP A 227 1.91 5.32 -15.49
C ASP A 227 2.76 6.45 -16.12
N ARG A 228 2.97 6.38 -17.44
CA ARG A 228 3.79 7.34 -18.18
C ARG A 228 3.13 8.73 -18.32
N GLU A 229 1.82 8.81 -18.16
CA GLU A 229 1.02 10.04 -18.11
C GLU A 229 0.96 10.64 -16.69
N GLY A 230 1.47 9.91 -15.69
CA GLY A 230 1.51 10.34 -14.30
C GLY A 230 0.19 10.12 -13.56
N ARG A 231 -0.62 9.12 -13.94
CA ARG A 231 -1.79 8.66 -13.19
C ARG A 231 -1.41 7.56 -12.22
N PHE A 232 -2.05 7.50 -11.07
CA PHE A 232 -1.91 6.35 -10.17
C PHE A 232 -2.45 5.09 -10.82
N LEU A 233 -1.75 3.97 -10.58
CA LEU A 233 -2.21 2.64 -10.95
C LEU A 233 -2.55 1.88 -9.68
N ASN A 234 -3.85 1.77 -9.40
CA ASN A 234 -4.41 1.01 -8.29
C ASN A 234 -5.36 -0.05 -8.82
N LEU A 235 -5.43 -1.20 -8.13
CA LEU A 235 -6.40 -2.24 -8.46
C LEU A 235 -7.83 -1.76 -8.19
N LEU A 236 -8.02 -0.99 -7.11
CA LEU A 236 -9.30 -0.51 -6.59
C LEU A 236 -9.35 1.03 -6.65
N ASP A 237 -9.05 1.62 -7.80
CA ASP A 237 -9.09 3.08 -7.95
C ASP A 237 -10.56 3.57 -8.01
N PRO A 238 -11.02 4.40 -7.05
CA PRO A 238 -12.40 4.87 -7.04
C PRO A 238 -12.68 5.99 -8.06
N GLU A 239 -11.65 6.57 -8.70
CA GLU A 239 -11.85 7.62 -9.71
C GLU A 239 -11.90 7.09 -11.14
N SER A 240 -11.11 6.06 -11.45
CA SER A 240 -11.13 5.43 -12.77
C SER A 240 -10.46 4.07 -12.71
N SER A 241 -11.16 3.03 -13.17
CA SER A 241 -10.53 1.75 -13.48
C SER A 241 -9.74 1.84 -14.79
N SER A 242 -8.66 1.08 -14.89
CA SER A 242 -7.88 0.91 -16.13
C SER A 242 -7.29 -0.50 -16.17
N GLN A 243 -7.09 -1.05 -17.37
CA GLN A 243 -6.45 -2.36 -17.52
C GLN A 243 -5.01 -2.32 -16.97
N ASN A 244 -4.31 -1.20 -17.11
CA ASN A 244 -2.99 -1.02 -16.52
C ASN A 244 -3.06 -1.06 -14.98
N GLY A 245 -4.04 -0.42 -14.36
CA GLY A 245 -4.29 -0.50 -12.91
C GLY A 245 -4.58 -1.92 -12.43
N LEU A 246 -5.44 -2.66 -13.14
CA LEU A 246 -5.78 -4.04 -12.79
C LEU A 246 -4.57 -4.99 -12.83
N VAL A 247 -3.73 -4.85 -13.86
CA VAL A 247 -2.62 -5.76 -14.15
C VAL A 247 -1.32 -5.37 -13.44
N ASN A 248 -1.07 -4.07 -13.28
CA ASN A 248 0.19 -3.49 -12.82
C ASN A 248 0.05 -2.63 -11.56
N GLY A 249 -1.14 -2.57 -10.97
CA GLY A 249 -1.43 -1.71 -9.83
C GLY A 249 -0.54 -1.93 -8.62
N ALA A 250 -0.41 -0.86 -7.84
CA ALA A 250 0.31 -0.83 -6.59
C ALA A 250 -0.30 -1.77 -5.53
N SER A 251 0.54 -2.20 -4.59
CA SER A 251 0.08 -2.88 -3.38
C SER A 251 0.97 -2.53 -2.20
N PHE A 252 0.36 -2.42 -1.02
CA PHE A 252 1.09 -2.20 0.22
C PHE A 252 1.96 -3.43 0.56
N ASN A 253 3.18 -3.26 1.06
CA ASN A 253 4.07 -4.36 1.41
C ASN A 253 3.98 -4.72 2.90
N TYR A 254 3.74 -5.99 3.21
CA TYR A 254 3.83 -6.54 4.55
C TYR A 254 5.20 -7.12 4.88
N GLY A 255 6.05 -7.40 3.89
CA GLY A 255 7.39 -7.88 4.13
C GLY A 255 8.29 -6.86 4.84
N LYS A 256 9.39 -7.34 5.40
CA LYS A 256 10.52 -6.48 5.77
C LYS A 256 11.34 -6.15 4.51
N LYS A 257 11.96 -4.96 4.49
CA LYS A 257 12.93 -4.57 3.46
C LYS A 257 13.99 -5.67 3.32
N PRO A 258 14.27 -6.15 2.09
CA PRO A 258 15.29 -7.16 1.88
C PRO A 258 16.64 -6.74 2.45
N SER A 259 17.27 -7.63 3.20
CA SER A 259 18.63 -7.47 3.71
C SER A 259 19.42 -8.75 3.48
N LEU A 260 20.75 -8.71 3.69
CA LEU A 260 21.63 -9.88 3.54
C LEU A 260 21.10 -11.11 4.29
N PHE A 261 20.40 -10.91 5.41
CA PHE A 261 19.88 -11.96 6.28
C PHE A 261 18.38 -12.22 6.13
N ASN A 262 17.68 -11.49 5.25
CA ASN A 262 16.23 -11.62 5.11
C ASN A 262 15.76 -11.27 3.69
N HIS A 263 15.91 -12.23 2.78
CA HIS A 263 15.37 -12.13 1.41
C HIS A 263 13.97 -12.75 1.29
N SER A 264 13.62 -13.69 2.18
CA SER A 264 12.36 -14.43 2.09
C SER A 264 11.16 -13.59 2.49
N SER A 265 11.27 -12.67 3.46
CA SER A 265 10.09 -11.95 3.95
C SER A 265 9.32 -11.22 2.84
N HIS A 266 9.96 -10.31 2.10
CA HIS A 266 9.30 -9.62 0.98
C HIS A 266 8.78 -10.58 -0.09
N TYR A 267 9.58 -11.60 -0.42
CA TYR A 267 9.21 -12.55 -1.45
C TYR A 267 7.90 -13.29 -1.13
N TYR A 268 7.75 -13.80 0.09
CA TYR A 268 6.57 -14.58 0.45
C TYR A 268 5.34 -13.70 0.71
N TYR A 269 5.48 -12.62 1.50
CA TYR A 269 4.34 -11.77 1.85
C TYR A 269 3.82 -10.97 0.67
N ASP A 270 4.70 -10.53 -0.24
CA ASP A 270 4.35 -9.49 -1.21
C ASP A 270 4.40 -9.97 -2.67
N VAL A 271 5.33 -10.89 -3.00
CA VAL A 271 5.60 -11.30 -4.40
C VAL A 271 4.94 -12.64 -4.76
N LYS A 272 4.93 -13.62 -3.84
CA LYS A 272 4.37 -14.96 -4.07
C LYS A 272 2.89 -15.06 -3.65
N SER A 273 2.48 -14.31 -2.63
CA SER A 273 1.10 -14.25 -2.16
C SER A 273 0.03 -13.94 -3.23
N PRO A 274 0.28 -13.13 -4.28
CA PRO A 274 -0.71 -12.91 -5.33
C PRO A 274 -1.19 -14.21 -6.01
N ALA A 275 -0.31 -15.18 -6.19
CA ALA A 275 -0.68 -16.46 -6.82
C ALA A 275 -1.70 -17.26 -6.01
N GLN A 276 -1.73 -17.05 -4.69
CA GLN A 276 -2.62 -17.73 -3.75
C GLN A 276 -3.88 -16.91 -3.50
N TRP A 277 -3.73 -15.60 -3.28
CA TRP A 277 -4.74 -14.78 -2.61
C TRP A 277 -5.30 -13.62 -3.45
N ASP A 278 -4.83 -13.39 -4.68
CA ASP A 278 -5.41 -12.34 -5.54
C ASP A 278 -6.90 -12.57 -5.79
N PRO A 279 -7.75 -11.55 -5.81
CA PRO A 279 -9.18 -11.74 -6.06
C PRO A 279 -9.44 -12.30 -7.46
N ARG A 280 -10.52 -13.07 -7.60
CA ARG A 280 -10.90 -13.73 -8.86
C ARG A 280 -10.94 -12.77 -10.05
N PHE A 281 -11.56 -11.60 -9.92
CA PHE A 281 -11.69 -10.65 -11.03
C PHE A 281 -10.31 -10.25 -11.57
N ARG A 282 -9.33 -10.00 -10.69
CA ARG A 282 -7.96 -9.68 -11.09
C ARG A 282 -7.27 -10.87 -11.76
N ARG A 283 -7.41 -12.08 -11.20
CA ARG A 283 -6.82 -13.30 -11.79
C ARG A 283 -7.34 -13.54 -13.21
N LEU A 284 -8.62 -13.28 -13.47
CA LEU A 284 -9.23 -13.40 -14.81
C LEU A 284 -8.63 -12.38 -15.78
N VAL A 285 -8.52 -11.12 -15.38
CA VAL A 285 -7.90 -10.06 -16.20
C VAL A 285 -6.43 -10.36 -16.51
N ILE A 286 -5.66 -10.85 -15.55
CA ILE A 286 -4.25 -11.22 -15.78
C ILE A 286 -4.13 -12.40 -16.73
N ARG A 287 -5.02 -13.41 -16.61
CA ARG A 287 -5.04 -14.58 -17.51
C ARG A 287 -5.50 -14.24 -18.92
N ASN A 288 -6.38 -13.25 -19.06
CA ASN A 288 -6.83 -12.67 -20.33
C ASN A 288 -7.16 -13.77 -21.36
N ASP A 289 -8.11 -14.66 -21.03
CA ASP A 289 -8.53 -15.78 -21.89
C ASP A 289 -7.38 -16.67 -22.41
N GLY A 290 -6.42 -16.96 -21.54
CA GLY A 290 -5.23 -17.78 -21.86
C GLY A 290 -4.07 -16.98 -22.48
N GLN A 291 -4.29 -15.70 -22.78
CA GLN A 291 -3.34 -14.77 -23.35
C GLN A 291 -2.75 -13.85 -22.27
N ALA A 292 -2.13 -14.45 -21.26
CA ALA A 292 -1.77 -13.77 -20.02
C ALA A 292 -0.81 -12.58 -20.21
N PHE A 293 -1.02 -11.53 -19.41
CA PHE A 293 -0.10 -10.40 -19.29
C PHE A 293 1.21 -10.82 -18.63
N LYS A 294 2.35 -10.46 -19.25
CA LYS A 294 3.69 -10.86 -18.80
C LYS A 294 4.55 -9.62 -18.57
N ALA A 295 5.34 -9.66 -17.49
CA ALA A 295 6.38 -8.66 -17.25
C ALA A 295 7.61 -8.98 -18.12
N PRO A 296 8.42 -7.96 -18.50
CA PRO A 296 9.74 -8.16 -19.05
C PRO A 296 10.60 -9.04 -18.13
N GLN A 297 11.41 -9.93 -18.68
CA GLN A 297 12.31 -10.78 -17.92
C GLN A 297 13.51 -9.97 -17.41
N ASN A 298 14.07 -10.33 -16.25
CA ASN A 298 15.24 -9.64 -15.70
C ASN A 298 16.55 -10.07 -16.39
N ASN A 299 16.63 -9.91 -17.71
CA ASN A 299 17.77 -10.30 -18.53
C ASN A 299 17.89 -9.39 -19.77
N ARG A 300 18.78 -9.76 -20.71
CA ARG A 300 19.02 -9.09 -21.99
C ARG A 300 18.55 -9.91 -23.21
N GLY A 301 17.63 -10.86 -23.01
CA GLY A 301 17.08 -11.70 -24.08
C GLY A 301 15.95 -11.03 -24.87
N SER A 302 15.27 -11.81 -25.73
CA SER A 302 14.17 -11.34 -26.59
C SER A 302 12.93 -10.83 -25.84
N ALA A 303 12.77 -11.20 -24.56
CA ALA A 303 11.76 -10.65 -23.66
C ALA A 303 12.39 -9.85 -22.50
N GLY A 304 13.65 -9.45 -22.64
CA GLY A 304 14.46 -8.87 -21.57
C GLY A 304 14.13 -7.42 -21.25
N TYR A 305 14.29 -7.05 -19.99
CA TYR A 305 14.05 -5.68 -19.50
C TYR A 305 15.18 -4.72 -19.87
N HIS A 306 16.41 -5.23 -20.01
CA HIS A 306 17.64 -4.41 -20.10
C HIS A 306 18.20 -4.26 -21.52
N THR A 307 17.48 -4.71 -22.56
CA THR A 307 17.98 -4.70 -23.93
C THR A 307 17.03 -4.01 -24.89
N ALA A 308 17.58 -3.33 -25.89
CA ALA A 308 16.84 -2.74 -27.00
C ALA A 308 16.39 -3.78 -28.04
N ARG A 309 16.86 -5.03 -27.93
CA ARG A 309 16.46 -6.15 -28.79
C ARG A 309 15.23 -6.90 -28.30
N SER A 310 14.67 -6.46 -27.18
CA SER A 310 13.50 -7.07 -26.55
C SER A 310 12.23 -6.73 -27.31
N CYS A 311 11.22 -7.60 -27.28
CA CYS A 311 9.89 -7.27 -27.78
C CYS A 311 9.25 -6.10 -27.02
N TYR A 312 9.67 -5.84 -25.78
CA TYR A 312 9.22 -4.68 -24.98
C TYR A 312 9.99 -3.39 -25.30
N ALA A 313 10.98 -3.43 -26.19
CA ALA A 313 11.76 -2.25 -26.55
C ALA A 313 10.97 -1.36 -27.50
N ILE A 314 11.14 -0.05 -27.35
CA ILE A 314 10.42 0.96 -28.12
C ILE A 314 11.45 1.97 -28.63
N GLU A 315 11.43 2.24 -29.93
CA GLU A 315 12.33 3.21 -30.57
C GLU A 315 13.82 2.96 -30.25
N GLY A 316 14.24 1.69 -30.28
CA GLY A 316 15.63 1.31 -29.98
C GLY A 316 16.03 1.47 -28.51
N LYS A 317 15.10 1.76 -27.60
CA LYS A 317 15.34 1.84 -26.16
C LYS A 317 14.73 0.65 -25.44
N SER A 318 15.49 0.08 -24.51
CA SER A 318 14.99 -0.98 -23.62
C SER A 318 13.86 -0.47 -22.73
N ALA A 319 12.99 -1.37 -22.26
CA ALA A 319 11.96 -1.04 -21.28
C ALA A 319 12.57 -0.39 -20.01
N LYS A 320 13.74 -0.87 -19.54
CA LYS A 320 14.48 -0.24 -18.44
C LYS A 320 14.85 1.21 -18.75
N SER A 321 15.32 1.49 -19.96
CA SER A 321 15.70 2.84 -20.38
C SER A 321 14.50 3.79 -20.41
N GLN A 322 13.33 3.30 -20.84
CA GLN A 322 12.08 4.07 -20.84
C GLN A 322 11.64 4.41 -19.41
N VAL A 323 11.64 3.41 -18.51
CA VAL A 323 11.35 3.60 -17.08
C VAL A 323 12.36 4.56 -16.43
N ASP A 324 13.66 4.41 -16.71
CA ASP A 324 14.69 5.28 -16.14
C ASP A 324 14.54 6.74 -16.58
N ALA A 325 14.06 6.99 -17.79
CA ALA A 325 13.76 8.34 -18.25
C ALA A 325 12.62 8.95 -17.42
N GLN A 326 11.55 8.18 -17.16
CA GLN A 326 10.43 8.62 -16.33
C GLN A 326 10.84 8.85 -14.87
N VAL A 327 11.64 7.95 -14.29
CA VAL A 327 12.20 8.12 -12.93
C VAL A 327 13.05 9.38 -12.84
N LYS A 328 13.95 9.61 -13.80
CA LYS A 328 14.78 10.82 -13.83
C LYS A 328 13.95 12.09 -13.94
N TYR A 329 12.89 12.07 -14.75
CA TYR A 329 11.97 13.20 -14.89
C TYR A 329 11.24 13.51 -13.58
N PHE A 330 10.70 12.48 -12.92
CA PHE A 330 10.06 12.61 -11.61
C PHE A 330 11.04 13.14 -10.56
N GLU A 331 12.24 12.55 -10.46
CA GLU A 331 13.27 12.96 -9.51
C GLU A 331 13.71 14.41 -9.72
N LYS A 332 13.96 14.80 -10.98
CA LYS A 332 14.30 16.19 -11.33
C LYS A 332 13.21 17.17 -10.89
N SER A 333 11.95 16.79 -11.07
CA SER A 333 10.79 17.59 -10.67
C SER A 333 10.64 17.70 -9.16
N LEU A 334 10.94 16.61 -8.43
CA LEU A 334 10.95 16.55 -6.97
C LEU A 334 11.97 17.54 -6.42
N VAL A 335 13.23 17.41 -6.84
CA VAL A 335 14.34 18.20 -6.28
C VAL A 335 14.29 19.68 -6.67
N LYS A 336 13.67 20.03 -7.81
CA LYS A 336 13.60 21.43 -8.31
C LYS A 336 13.02 22.41 -7.28
N LYS A 337 12.09 21.98 -6.42
CA LYS A 337 11.48 22.84 -5.39
C LYS A 337 12.08 22.67 -3.99
N LEU A 338 12.92 21.67 -3.78
CA LEU A 338 13.63 21.49 -2.51
C LEU A 338 14.79 22.49 -2.44
N LYS A 339 14.87 23.26 -1.36
CA LYS A 339 15.94 24.25 -1.12
C LYS A 339 16.55 24.06 0.26
N GLY A 340 17.82 24.46 0.40
CA GLY A 340 18.54 24.47 1.68
C GLY A 340 18.45 23.14 2.42
N GLN A 341 18.00 23.18 3.68
CA GLN A 341 17.86 22.00 4.55
C GLN A 341 16.97 20.91 3.95
N ALA A 342 15.87 21.24 3.27
CA ALA A 342 14.97 20.25 2.68
C ALA A 342 15.65 19.41 1.59
N TYR A 343 16.50 20.04 0.77
CA TYR A 343 17.30 19.33 -0.24
C TYR A 343 18.36 18.43 0.41
N LEU A 344 19.05 18.93 1.44
CA LEU A 344 20.05 18.15 2.19
C LEU A 344 19.42 16.93 2.87
N LYS A 345 18.24 17.07 3.48
CA LYS A 345 17.51 15.96 4.09
C LYS A 345 17.10 14.90 3.07
N TYR A 346 16.58 15.32 1.92
CA TYR A 346 16.27 14.41 0.82
C TYR A 346 17.53 13.65 0.36
N LEU A 347 18.65 14.35 0.15
CA LEU A 347 19.90 13.73 -0.29
C LEU A 347 20.43 12.74 0.75
N TRP A 348 20.41 13.11 2.03
CA TRP A 348 20.78 12.23 3.14
C TRP A 348 19.92 10.97 3.17
N ASN A 349 18.59 11.12 3.10
CA ASN A 349 17.66 10.00 3.07
C ASN A 349 17.89 9.09 1.85
N LYS A 350 18.16 9.68 0.67
CA LYS A 350 18.50 8.92 -0.53
C LYS A 350 19.78 8.11 -0.32
N VAL A 351 20.84 8.73 0.20
CA VAL A 351 22.13 8.05 0.42
C VAL A 351 21.98 6.93 1.45
N LYS A 352 21.36 7.24 2.59
CA LYS A 352 21.09 6.28 3.68
C LYS A 352 20.33 5.06 3.18
N ASN A 353 19.21 5.27 2.49
CA ASN A 353 18.33 4.17 2.12
C ASN A 353 18.84 3.34 0.93
N LYS A 354 19.53 3.98 -0.02
CA LYS A 354 20.03 3.34 -1.24
C LYS A 354 21.36 2.62 -1.03
N TYR A 355 22.32 3.26 -0.38
CA TYR A 355 23.69 2.75 -0.29
C TYR A 355 24.00 2.11 1.06
N LEU A 356 23.53 2.71 2.16
CA LEU A 356 23.82 2.19 3.50
C LEU A 356 22.88 1.04 3.91
N ARG A 357 21.72 0.92 3.25
CA ARG A 357 20.65 -0.07 3.56
C ARG A 357 20.28 -0.10 5.06
N LEU A 358 20.49 1.01 5.76
CA LEU A 358 20.14 1.24 7.17
C LEU A 358 18.64 1.41 7.37
#